data_AF-L0DXP9-F1
#
_entry.id   AF-L0DXP9-F1
#
_cell.length_a   1.000
_cell.length_b   1.000
_cell.length_c   1.000
_cell.angle_alpha   90.00
_cell.angle_beta   90.00
_cell.angle_gamma   90.00
#
_symmetry.space_group_name_H-M   'P 1'
#
loop_
_entity.id
_entity.type
_entity.pdbx_description
1 polymer ?
#
loop_
_entity_poly.entity_id
_entity_poly.type
_entity_poly.pdbx_seq_one_letter_code
_entity_poly.pdbx_strand_id
1 'polypeptide(L)'
;MPALTLDQWGTARAEYEMGMSLNAVAARHDVSRSAVQKRAKRERWQQATAGTIYRAVADRVARVPAEATPEKRAAALDEEAGRRAVIIDRHRDELEAARVMARAAKESHQNVGDQIPADIKDPMERQQLLLAMKRAAFEGLKAAKIHVETLKLIQDGERKAWGLDMPVDLSSMTDEQLAALAAGRLPV
;
A
#
# COMPACT_ATOMS: atom_id res chain seq x y z
N MET A 1 -45.96 -21.83 6.92
CA MET A 1 -44.57 -21.32 7.01
C MET A 1 -44.52 -20.36 8.19
N PRO A 2 -43.81 -20.68 9.28
CA PRO A 2 -43.67 -19.77 10.42
C PRO A 2 -43.03 -18.45 9.95
N ALA A 3 -43.55 -17.34 10.46
CA ALA A 3 -42.98 -16.04 10.17
C ALA A 3 -41.69 -15.87 10.99
N LEU A 4 -40.56 -15.67 10.32
CA LEU A 4 -39.30 -15.34 11.00
C LEU A 4 -39.46 -14.07 11.84
N THR A 5 -38.88 -14.09 13.03
CA THR A 5 -38.75 -12.93 13.94
C THR A 5 -37.82 -11.86 13.34
N LEU A 6 -37.82 -10.66 13.92
CA LEU A 6 -36.95 -9.57 13.47
C LEU A 6 -35.46 -9.95 13.53
N ASP A 7 -35.03 -10.63 14.60
CA ASP A 7 -33.64 -11.10 14.76
C ASP A 7 -33.23 -12.13 13.70
N GLN A 8 -34.14 -13.06 13.38
CA GLN A 8 -33.89 -14.05 12.34
C GLN A 8 -33.76 -13.40 10.96
N TRP A 9 -34.56 -12.36 10.67
CA TRP A 9 -34.40 -11.57 9.46
C TRP A 9 -33.10 -10.76 9.45
N GLY A 10 -32.64 -10.26 10.60
CA GLY A 10 -31.33 -9.64 10.74
C GLY A 10 -30.19 -10.61 10.42
N THR A 11 -30.29 -11.85 10.89
CA THR A 11 -29.32 -12.92 10.59
C THR A 11 -29.33 -13.30 9.11
N ALA A 12 -30.51 -13.50 8.52
CA ALA A 12 -30.67 -13.80 7.10
C ALA A 12 -30.10 -12.68 6.19
N ARG A 13 -30.27 -11.41 6.62
CA ARG A 13 -29.66 -10.26 5.97
C ARG A 13 -28.15 -10.33 6.03
N ALA A 14 -27.57 -10.51 7.23
CA ALA A 14 -26.13 -10.58 7.41
C ALA A 14 -25.49 -11.68 6.55
N GLU A 15 -26.10 -12.88 6.50
CA GLU A 15 -25.62 -13.98 5.67
C GLU A 15 -25.68 -13.67 4.17
N TYR A 16 -26.76 -13.02 3.71
CA TYR A 16 -26.84 -12.54 2.32
C TYR A 16 -25.77 -11.50 2.02
N GLU A 17 -25.60 -10.50 2.90
CA GLU A 17 -24.62 -9.44 2.76
C GLU A 17 -23.18 -9.98 2.76
N MET A 18 -22.91 -11.11 3.44
CA MET A 18 -21.63 -11.83 3.39
C MET A 18 -21.39 -12.63 2.09
N GLY A 19 -22.37 -12.69 1.18
CA GLY A 19 -22.24 -13.32 -0.13
C GLY A 19 -23.08 -14.57 -0.34
N MET A 20 -23.88 -15.01 0.64
CA MET A 20 -24.78 -16.15 0.46
C MET A 20 -25.88 -15.81 -0.56
N SER A 21 -26.21 -16.75 -1.45
CA SER A 21 -27.31 -16.55 -2.41
C SER A 21 -28.67 -16.51 -1.71
N LEU A 22 -29.66 -15.81 -2.28
CA LEU A 22 -31.03 -15.79 -1.76
C LEU A 22 -31.64 -17.20 -1.60
N ASN A 23 -31.25 -18.15 -2.47
CA ASN A 23 -31.68 -19.55 -2.36
C ASN A 23 -31.09 -20.23 -1.12
N ALA A 24 -29.79 -20.03 -0.88
CA ALA A 24 -29.11 -20.63 0.27
C ALA A 24 -29.60 -20.02 1.59
N VAL A 25 -29.84 -18.71 1.63
CA VAL A 25 -30.49 -18.04 2.78
C VAL A 25 -31.89 -18.60 3.02
N ALA A 26 -32.68 -18.79 1.96
CA ALA A 26 -34.03 -19.34 2.08
C ALA A 26 -34.03 -20.77 2.64
N ALA A 27 -33.12 -21.62 2.15
CA ALA A 27 -32.95 -22.99 2.65
C ALA A 27 -32.47 -23.03 4.11
N ARG A 28 -31.55 -22.14 4.49
CA ARG A 28 -30.96 -22.09 5.84
C ARG A 28 -31.93 -21.61 6.92
N HIS A 29 -32.84 -20.71 6.56
CA HIS A 29 -33.84 -20.15 7.48
C HIS A 29 -35.23 -20.78 7.33
N ASP A 30 -35.36 -21.88 6.58
CA ASP A 30 -36.62 -22.59 6.31
C ASP A 30 -37.77 -21.66 5.84
N VAL A 31 -37.45 -20.75 4.92
CA VAL A 31 -38.41 -19.83 4.31
C VAL A 31 -38.42 -19.94 2.80
N SER A 32 -39.49 -19.45 2.16
CA SER A 32 -39.53 -19.44 0.70
C SER A 32 -38.55 -18.40 0.14
N ARG A 33 -37.88 -18.75 -0.98
CA ARG A 33 -37.03 -17.81 -1.74
C ARG A 33 -37.77 -16.51 -2.06
N SER A 34 -39.05 -16.59 -2.41
CA SER A 34 -39.87 -15.43 -2.75
C SER A 34 -40.10 -14.49 -1.56
N ALA A 35 -40.18 -15.02 -0.33
CA ALA A 35 -40.26 -14.20 0.88
C ALA A 35 -38.96 -13.42 1.12
N VAL A 36 -37.80 -14.10 1.00
CA VAL A 36 -36.48 -13.46 1.12
C VAL A 36 -36.29 -12.40 0.03
N GLN A 37 -36.64 -12.71 -1.22
CA GLN A 37 -36.50 -11.77 -2.35
C GLN A 37 -37.36 -10.50 -2.16
N LYS A 38 -38.63 -10.64 -1.75
CA LYS A 38 -39.51 -9.49 -1.49
C LYS A 38 -38.95 -8.61 -0.38
N ARG A 39 -38.42 -9.22 0.67
CA ARG A 39 -37.85 -8.49 1.81
C ARG A 39 -36.53 -7.82 1.46
N ALA A 40 -35.61 -8.53 0.80
CA ALA A 40 -34.35 -7.98 0.30
C ALA A 40 -34.58 -6.78 -0.63
N LYS A 41 -35.60 -6.82 -1.49
CA LYS A 41 -35.99 -5.68 -2.33
C LYS A 41 -36.51 -4.49 -1.51
N ARG A 42 -37.37 -4.76 -0.51
CA ARG A 42 -37.96 -3.72 0.36
C ARG A 42 -36.91 -3.02 1.22
N GLU A 43 -35.97 -3.78 1.76
CA GLU A 43 -34.92 -3.31 2.68
C GLU A 43 -33.58 -3.01 1.98
N ARG A 44 -33.56 -3.13 0.65
CA ARG A 44 -32.39 -2.84 -0.21
C ARG A 44 -31.12 -3.57 0.21
N TRP A 45 -31.23 -4.87 0.50
CA TRP A 45 -30.07 -5.68 0.84
C TRP A 45 -29.07 -5.70 -0.34
N GLN A 46 -27.79 -5.56 -0.03
CA GLN A 46 -26.71 -5.61 -1.03
C GLN A 46 -25.61 -6.54 -0.55
N GLN A 47 -25.12 -7.41 -1.42
CA GLN A 47 -23.97 -8.24 -1.08
C GLN A 47 -22.72 -7.37 -0.99
N ALA A 48 -21.92 -7.55 0.05
CA ALA A 48 -20.61 -6.95 0.23
C ALA A 48 -19.54 -7.68 -0.62
N THR A 49 -19.87 -8.00 -1.88
CA THR A 49 -19.06 -8.84 -2.77
C THR A 49 -17.64 -8.31 -2.93
N ALA A 50 -17.47 -6.99 -3.00
CA ALA A 50 -16.16 -6.36 -3.10
C ALA A 50 -15.28 -6.64 -1.86
N GLY A 51 -15.84 -6.52 -0.64
CA GLY A 51 -15.14 -6.81 0.60
C GLY A 51 -14.79 -8.29 0.74
N THR A 52 -15.69 -9.18 0.33
CA THR A 52 -15.43 -10.63 0.32
C THR A 52 -14.33 -11.02 -0.66
N ILE A 53 -14.34 -10.46 -1.88
CA ILE A 53 -13.27 -10.65 -2.86
C ILE A 53 -11.95 -10.12 -2.30
N TYR A 54 -11.95 -8.92 -1.70
CA TYR A 54 -10.74 -8.32 -1.13
C TYR A 54 -10.11 -9.21 -0.04
N ARG A 55 -10.91 -9.70 0.92
CA ARG A 55 -10.43 -10.64 1.94
C ARG A 55 -9.90 -11.95 1.34
N ALA A 56 -10.59 -12.51 0.35
CA ALA A 56 -10.15 -13.73 -0.32
C ALA A 56 -8.85 -13.53 -1.11
N VAL A 57 -8.67 -12.36 -1.74
CA VAL A 57 -7.41 -11.98 -2.39
C VAL A 57 -6.31 -11.83 -1.35
N ALA A 58 -6.57 -11.15 -0.23
CA ALA A 58 -5.59 -10.97 0.85
C ALA A 58 -5.12 -12.32 1.42
N ASP A 59 -6.05 -13.24 1.71
CA ASP A 59 -5.72 -14.58 2.19
C ASP A 59 -4.88 -15.36 1.17
N ARG A 60 -5.19 -15.25 -0.13
CA ARG A 60 -4.42 -15.91 -1.19
C ARG A 60 -3.03 -15.32 -1.35
N VAL A 61 -2.89 -14.00 -1.30
CA VAL A 61 -1.59 -13.30 -1.34
C VAL A 61 -0.74 -13.72 -0.15
N ALA A 62 -1.34 -13.77 1.04
CA ALA A 62 -0.68 -14.26 2.26
C ALA A 62 -0.49 -15.78 2.30
N ARG A 63 -0.99 -16.52 1.30
CA ARG A 63 -0.93 -17.99 1.21
C ARG A 63 -1.58 -18.71 2.39
N VAL A 64 -2.62 -18.13 2.96
CA VAL A 64 -3.42 -18.73 4.02
C VAL A 64 -4.18 -19.94 3.45
N PRO A 65 -4.03 -21.16 4.03
CA PRO A 65 -4.79 -22.33 3.61
C PRO A 65 -6.31 -22.13 3.79
N ALA A 66 -7.13 -22.70 2.89
CA ALA A 66 -8.59 -22.54 2.93
C ALA A 66 -9.24 -23.05 4.23
N GLU A 67 -8.67 -24.08 4.84
CA GLU A 67 -9.12 -24.67 6.13
C GLU A 67 -8.04 -24.49 7.21
N ALA A 68 -7.37 -23.34 7.22
CA ALA A 68 -6.31 -23.05 8.19
C ALA A 68 -6.86 -23.00 9.62
N THR A 69 -6.17 -23.68 10.54
CA THR A 69 -6.32 -23.43 11.98
C THR A 69 -5.81 -22.02 12.31
N PRO A 70 -6.19 -21.44 13.46
CA PRO A 70 -5.67 -20.14 13.89
C PRO A 70 -4.14 -20.05 13.84
N GLU A 71 -3.45 -21.12 14.23
CA GLU A 71 -1.97 -21.19 14.23
C GLU A 71 -1.41 -21.19 12.81
N LYS A 72 -1.98 -21.99 11.89
CA LYS A 72 -1.56 -22.01 10.49
C LYS A 72 -1.82 -20.68 9.79
N ARG A 73 -2.93 -20.02 10.13
CA ARG A 73 -3.25 -18.69 9.62
C ARG A 73 -2.25 -17.65 10.13
N ALA A 74 -1.93 -17.67 11.42
CA ALA A 74 -0.93 -16.78 12.01
C ALA A 74 0.46 -16.96 11.37
N ALA A 75 0.90 -18.21 11.16
CA ALA A 75 2.18 -18.49 10.50
C ALA A 75 2.23 -17.96 9.06
N ALA A 76 1.18 -18.18 8.27
CA ALA A 76 1.10 -17.66 6.90
C ALA A 76 1.14 -16.12 6.83
N LEU A 77 0.49 -15.45 7.78
CA LEU A 77 0.52 -14.00 7.92
C LEU A 77 1.90 -13.48 8.33
N ASP A 78 2.57 -14.15 9.26
CA ASP A 78 3.93 -13.80 9.69
C ASP A 78 4.93 -13.93 8.53
N GLU A 79 4.84 -15.02 7.77
CA GLU A 79 5.66 -15.21 6.57
C GLU A 79 5.42 -14.12 5.51
N GLU A 80 4.17 -13.73 5.27
CA GLU A 80 3.83 -12.63 4.35
C GLU A 80 4.33 -11.29 4.86
N ALA A 81 4.21 -11.03 6.16
CA ALA A 81 4.76 -9.84 6.80
C ALA A 81 6.29 -9.78 6.62
N GLY A 82 6.99 -10.91 6.81
CA GLY A 82 8.42 -11.03 6.56
C GLY A 82 8.80 -10.71 5.11
N ARG A 83 8.06 -11.25 4.12
CA ARG A 83 8.28 -10.95 2.70
C ARG A 83 8.13 -9.45 2.41
N ARG A 84 7.13 -8.80 2.99
CA ARG A 84 6.89 -7.35 2.85
C ARG A 84 7.93 -6.50 3.57
N ALA A 85 8.38 -6.93 4.74
CA ALA A 85 9.42 -6.25 5.50
C ALA A 85 10.73 -6.14 4.71
N VAL A 86 11.13 -7.22 4.01
CA VAL A 86 12.32 -7.22 3.13
C VAL A 86 12.24 -6.13 2.05
N ILE A 87 11.05 -5.89 1.48
CA ILE A 87 10.86 -4.82 0.49
C ILE A 87 11.09 -3.44 1.13
N ILE A 88 10.55 -3.23 2.33
CA ILE A 88 10.70 -1.97 3.06
C ILE A 88 12.16 -1.72 3.44
N ASP A 89 12.87 -2.74 3.92
CA ASP A 89 14.27 -2.59 4.30
C ASP A 89 15.15 -2.31 3.09
N ARG A 90 14.95 -3.03 1.97
CA ARG A 90 15.62 -2.68 0.71
C ARG A 90 15.35 -1.24 0.28
N HIS A 91 14.10 -0.76 0.38
CA HIS A 91 13.77 0.61 0.01
C HIS A 91 14.51 1.64 0.87
N ARG A 92 14.72 1.35 2.16
CA ARG A 92 15.49 2.22 3.07
C ARG A 92 16.96 2.27 2.65
N ASP A 93 17.55 1.12 2.32
CA ASP A 93 18.95 1.03 1.90
C ASP A 93 19.17 1.75 0.56
N GLU A 94 18.29 1.50 -0.42
CA GLU A 94 18.33 2.17 -1.72
C GLU A 94 18.16 3.69 -1.59
N LEU A 95 17.26 4.14 -0.70
CA LEU A 95 17.06 5.56 -0.46
C LEU A 95 18.30 6.20 0.16
N GLU A 96 18.98 5.52 1.07
CA GLU A 96 20.22 6.03 1.64
C GLU A 96 21.34 6.10 0.60
N ALA A 97 21.50 5.07 -0.24
CA ALA A 97 22.43 5.10 -1.37
C ALA A 97 22.14 6.28 -2.32
N ALA A 98 20.87 6.52 -2.64
CA ALA A 98 20.45 7.64 -3.49
C ALA A 98 20.74 9.00 -2.83
N ARG A 99 20.59 9.12 -1.50
CA ARG A 99 20.96 10.33 -0.75
C ARG A 99 22.46 10.60 -0.81
N VAL A 100 23.28 9.57 -0.63
CA VAL A 100 24.75 9.69 -0.73
C VAL A 100 25.15 10.16 -2.13
N MET A 101 24.60 9.54 -3.18
CA MET A 101 24.85 9.94 -4.57
C MET A 101 24.46 11.40 -4.83
N ALA A 102 23.26 11.81 -4.41
CA ALA A 102 22.78 13.17 -4.62
C ALA A 102 23.62 14.21 -3.87
N ARG A 103 24.07 13.90 -2.65
CA ARG A 103 24.97 14.76 -1.87
C ARG A 103 26.33 14.90 -2.56
N ALA A 104 26.94 13.80 -2.97
CA ALA A 104 28.23 13.82 -3.66
C ALA A 104 28.17 14.64 -4.96
N ALA A 105 27.12 14.47 -5.77
CA ALA A 105 26.95 15.25 -7.00
C ALA A 105 26.76 16.74 -6.71
N LYS A 106 26.02 17.09 -5.65
CA LYS A 106 25.84 18.48 -5.21
C LYS A 106 27.17 19.09 -4.75
N GLU A 107 27.91 18.40 -3.90
CA GLU A 107 29.21 18.86 -3.38
C GLU A 107 30.21 19.06 -4.53
N SER A 108 30.28 18.09 -5.46
CA SER A 108 31.11 18.22 -6.65
C SER A 108 30.78 19.45 -7.48
N HIS A 109 29.49 19.80 -7.62
CA HIS A 109 29.06 21.00 -8.36
C HIS A 109 29.34 22.31 -7.59
N GLN A 110 29.22 22.31 -6.26
CA GLN A 110 29.47 23.49 -5.43
C GLN A 110 30.96 23.82 -5.34
N ASN A 111 31.81 22.80 -5.24
CA ASN A 111 33.24 22.95 -4.94
C ASN A 111 34.13 22.89 -6.19
N VAL A 112 33.55 23.04 -7.39
CA VAL A 112 34.31 23.00 -8.67
C VAL A 112 35.48 23.99 -8.67
N GLY A 113 35.29 25.18 -8.08
CA GLY A 113 36.32 26.21 -8.03
C GLY A 113 37.58 25.80 -7.25
N ASP A 114 37.40 24.97 -6.22
CA ASP A 114 38.49 24.48 -5.38
C ASP A 114 39.34 23.40 -6.09
N GLN A 115 38.79 22.81 -7.14
CA GLN A 115 39.45 21.77 -7.95
C GLN A 115 40.30 22.36 -9.08
N ILE A 116 40.27 23.69 -9.29
CA ILE A 116 41.08 24.33 -10.32
C ILE A 116 42.54 24.37 -9.86
N PRO A 117 43.49 23.86 -10.66
CA PRO A 117 44.92 23.92 -10.35
C PRO A 117 45.39 25.34 -10.01
N ALA A 118 46.19 25.47 -8.95
CA ALA A 118 46.66 26.76 -8.43
C ALA A 118 47.74 27.42 -9.31
N ASP A 119 48.36 26.65 -10.19
CA ASP A 119 49.37 27.09 -11.16
C ASP A 119 48.78 27.84 -12.36
N ILE A 120 47.46 27.72 -12.61
CA ILE A 120 46.75 28.50 -13.62
C ILE A 120 46.54 29.93 -13.10
N LYS A 121 47.40 30.84 -13.56
CA LYS A 121 47.43 32.26 -13.15
C LYS A 121 46.66 33.18 -14.08
N ASP A 122 46.49 32.83 -15.36
CA ASP A 122 45.73 33.66 -16.29
C ASP A 122 44.24 33.67 -15.93
N PRO A 123 43.64 34.85 -15.62
CA PRO A 123 42.23 34.93 -15.23
C PRO A 123 41.28 34.41 -16.31
N MET A 124 41.61 34.58 -17.59
CA MET A 124 40.75 34.14 -18.69
C MET A 124 40.75 32.62 -18.80
N GLU A 125 41.93 31.99 -18.85
CA GLU A 125 42.09 30.53 -18.83
C GLU A 125 41.40 29.91 -17.60
N ARG A 126 41.62 30.49 -16.42
CA ARG A 126 40.98 30.04 -15.16
C ARG A 126 39.46 30.06 -15.26
N GLN A 127 38.89 31.13 -15.80
CA GLN A 127 37.44 31.29 -15.95
C GLN A 127 36.85 30.30 -16.97
N GLN A 128 37.53 30.06 -18.09
CA GLN A 128 37.09 29.10 -19.10
C GLN A 128 37.09 27.67 -18.54
N LEU A 129 38.13 27.30 -17.81
CA LEU A 129 38.22 25.99 -17.15
C LEU A 129 37.13 25.83 -16.08
N LEU A 130 36.92 26.84 -15.23
CA LEU A 130 35.83 26.83 -14.24
C LEU A 130 34.46 26.57 -14.90
N LEU A 131 34.18 27.26 -16.01
CA LEU A 131 32.91 27.11 -16.72
C LEU A 131 32.76 25.70 -17.30
N ALA A 132 33.82 25.15 -17.91
CA ALA A 132 33.82 23.80 -18.45
C ALA A 132 33.58 22.75 -17.35
N MET A 133 34.30 22.86 -16.23
CA MET A 133 34.15 21.95 -15.10
C MET A 133 32.76 22.08 -14.44
N LYS A 134 32.21 23.30 -14.31
CA LYS A 134 30.84 23.50 -13.79
C LYS A 134 29.80 22.83 -14.67
N ARG A 135 29.94 22.92 -15.99
CA ARG A 135 29.04 22.22 -16.93
C ARG A 135 29.12 20.70 -16.73
N ALA A 136 30.31 20.14 -16.63
CA ALA A 136 30.49 18.72 -16.40
C ALA A 136 29.89 18.26 -15.04
N ALA A 137 30.14 19.00 -13.96
CA ALA A 137 29.58 18.68 -12.65
C ALA A 137 28.04 18.82 -12.63
N PHE A 138 27.49 19.77 -13.39
CA PHE A 138 26.04 19.91 -13.54
C PHE A 138 25.40 18.72 -14.27
N GLU A 139 26.06 18.13 -15.26
CA GLU A 139 25.61 16.86 -15.87
C GLU A 139 25.57 15.73 -14.85
N GLY A 140 26.56 15.63 -13.96
CA GLY A 140 26.57 14.67 -12.86
C GLY A 140 25.39 14.87 -11.89
N LEU A 141 25.08 16.13 -11.55
CA LEU A 141 23.93 16.46 -10.71
C LEU A 141 22.58 16.08 -11.37
N LYS A 142 22.44 16.31 -12.68
CA LYS A 142 21.27 15.88 -13.44
C LYS A 142 21.13 14.36 -13.45
N ALA A 143 22.22 13.63 -13.67
CA ALA A 143 22.22 12.18 -13.64
C ALA A 143 21.78 11.64 -12.26
N ALA A 144 22.29 12.23 -11.17
CA ALA A 144 21.87 11.87 -9.81
C ALA A 144 20.37 12.14 -9.57
N LYS A 145 19.86 13.28 -10.05
CA LYS A 145 18.41 13.59 -9.97
C LYS A 145 17.57 12.54 -10.70
N ILE A 146 17.93 12.22 -11.95
CA ILE A 146 17.22 11.22 -12.75
C ILE A 146 17.23 9.86 -12.04
N HIS A 147 18.36 9.48 -11.44
CA HIS A 147 18.47 8.25 -10.68
C HIS A 147 17.53 8.21 -9.47
N VAL A 148 17.50 9.29 -8.66
CA VAL A 148 16.59 9.41 -7.51
C VAL A 148 15.13 9.35 -7.94
N GLU A 149 14.75 10.02 -9.03
CA GLU A 149 13.39 9.98 -9.56
C GLU A 149 13.02 8.59 -10.09
N THR A 150 13.94 7.92 -10.77
CA THR A 150 13.77 6.54 -11.24
C THR A 150 13.56 5.59 -10.05
N LEU A 151 14.37 5.73 -9.00
CA LEU A 151 14.23 4.93 -7.79
C LEU A 151 12.85 5.15 -7.15
N LYS A 152 12.40 6.41 -7.02
CA LYS A 152 11.07 6.71 -6.51
C LYS A 152 9.97 6.00 -7.29
N LEU A 153 10.03 6.01 -8.63
CA LEU A 153 9.04 5.35 -9.47
C LEU A 153 9.01 3.82 -9.25
N ILE A 154 10.19 3.21 -9.11
CA ILE A 154 10.31 1.77 -8.80
C ILE A 154 9.70 1.48 -7.44
N GLN A 155 10.08 2.24 -6.41
CA GLN A 155 9.58 2.04 -5.06
C GLN A 155 8.06 2.25 -4.98
N ASP A 156 7.52 3.32 -5.57
CA ASP A 156 6.08 3.57 -5.65
C ASP A 156 5.34 2.41 -6.36
N GLY A 157 5.93 1.86 -7.43
CA GLY A 157 5.38 0.70 -8.14
C GLY A 157 5.38 -0.56 -7.29
N GLU A 158 6.48 -0.85 -6.61
CA GLU A 158 6.60 -2.01 -5.74
C GLU A 158 5.68 -1.91 -4.52
N ARG A 159 5.61 -0.74 -3.87
CA ARG A 159 4.70 -0.54 -2.72
C ARG A 159 3.25 -0.81 -3.09
N LYS A 160 2.81 -0.37 -4.27
CA LYS A 160 1.47 -0.66 -4.81
C LYS A 160 1.29 -2.15 -5.11
N ALA A 161 2.27 -2.78 -5.77
CA ALA A 161 2.21 -4.20 -6.12
C ALA A 161 2.15 -5.11 -4.87
N TRP A 162 2.82 -4.71 -3.79
CA TRP A 162 2.87 -5.44 -2.53
C TRP A 162 1.80 -5.00 -1.51
N GLY A 163 0.93 -4.06 -1.88
CA GLY A 163 -0.12 -3.56 -0.99
C GLY A 163 0.41 -2.92 0.30
N LEU A 164 1.59 -2.29 0.24
CA LEU A 164 2.21 -1.60 1.38
C LEU A 164 1.57 -0.23 1.66
N ASP A 165 0.82 0.29 0.69
CA ASP A 165 0.07 1.54 0.79
C ASP A 165 -1.43 1.33 0.99
N MET A 166 -1.85 0.11 1.38
CA MET A 166 -3.28 -0.19 1.49
C MET A 166 -3.96 0.76 2.48
N PRO A 167 -5.09 1.40 2.09
CA PRO A 167 -5.89 2.18 3.00
C PRO A 167 -6.38 1.29 4.14
N VAL A 168 -6.26 1.83 5.35
CA VAL A 168 -6.88 1.28 6.55
C VAL A 168 -8.36 1.03 6.27
N ASP A 169 -8.85 -0.19 6.52
CA ASP A 169 -10.26 -0.52 6.32
C ASP A 169 -11.11 0.17 7.39
N LEU A 170 -11.48 1.43 7.10
CA LEU A 170 -12.28 2.30 7.96
C LEU A 170 -13.65 1.70 8.28
N SER A 171 -14.17 0.77 7.47
CA SER A 171 -15.48 0.16 7.68
C SER A 171 -15.50 -0.86 8.83
N SER A 172 -14.32 -1.33 9.23
CA SER A 172 -14.12 -2.25 10.35
C SER A 172 -13.74 -1.55 11.65
N MET A 173 -13.60 -0.22 11.63
CA MET A 173 -13.13 0.57 12.76
C MET A 173 -14.27 1.03 13.63
N THR A 174 -14.06 0.99 14.94
CA THR A 174 -14.91 1.69 15.90
C THR A 174 -14.80 3.20 15.72
N ASP A 175 -15.81 3.94 16.18
CA ASP A 175 -15.78 5.42 16.16
C ASP A 175 -14.57 5.98 16.91
N GLU A 176 -14.12 5.30 17.97
CA GLU A 176 -12.88 5.65 18.69
C GLU A 176 -11.62 5.45 17.84
N GLN A 177 -11.53 4.35 17.09
CA GLN A 177 -10.40 4.10 16.18
C GLN A 177 -10.39 5.08 15.00
N LEU A 178 -11.56 5.46 14.48
CA LEU A 178 -11.69 6.51 13.47
C LEU A 178 -11.27 7.88 14.00
N ALA A 179 -11.66 8.23 15.23
CA ALA A 179 -11.25 9.46 15.89
C ALA A 179 -9.73 9.49 16.17
N ALA A 180 -9.14 8.35 16.57
CA ALA A 180 -7.69 8.22 16.74
C ALA A 180 -6.94 8.41 15.42
N LEU A 181 -7.45 7.82 14.34
CA LEU A 181 -6.89 7.97 12.99
C LEU A 181 -6.95 9.43 12.51
N ALA A 182 -8.09 10.10 12.73
CA ALA A 182 -8.27 11.52 12.41
C ALA A 182 -7.32 12.43 13.23
N ALA A 183 -6.94 12.01 14.44
CA ALA A 183 -5.94 12.68 15.27
C ALA A 183 -4.48 12.29 14.93
N GLY A 184 -4.26 11.53 13.84
CA GLY A 184 -2.93 11.13 13.36
C GLY A 184 -2.31 9.95 14.11
N ARG A 185 -3.09 9.19 14.87
CA ARG A 185 -2.63 7.96 15.56
C ARG A 185 -3.10 6.75 14.77
N LEU A 186 -2.17 5.86 14.38
CA LEU A 186 -2.57 4.56 13.85
C LEU A 186 -3.28 3.78 14.98
N PRO A 187 -4.50 3.27 14.74
CA PRO A 187 -5.18 2.44 15.70
C PRO A 187 -4.44 1.10 15.78
N VAL A 188 -4.08 0.76 17.01
CA VAL A 188 -3.54 -0.56 17.38
C VAL A 188 -4.70 -1.54 17.52
#